data_AF-A0A6G2JV85-F1
#
_entry.id   AF-A0A6G2JV85-F1
#
_cell.length_a   1.000
_cell.length_b   1.000
_cell.length_c   1.000
_cell.angle_alpha   90.00
_cell.angle_beta   90.00
_cell.angle_gamma   90.00
#
_symmetry.space_group_name_H-M   'P 1'
#
loop_
_entity.id
_entity.type
_entity.pdbx_description
1 polymer ?
#
loop_
_entity_poly.entity_id
_entity_poly.type
_entity_poly.pdbx_seq_one_letter_code
_entity_poly.pdbx_strand_id
1 'polypeptide(L)'
;MSTMTDAPSASATGSGASTTATPAGPVRDCTSKARMATLFHKRRRRALPKREDLCGSVVPRECTRGRWYCWPRSASALRQPGARALAPKQGIAMRYYSCDSHVVEAAEIYAGLTDRFGDRAPFISKDYNDKPGTWLVLPGGIRPVPVGRLGIAGASLSDPATHARIEQGYDGFNPGVMDPSARLDEQAQDGIVGEVMYPSLSMFTFAIPDDEVRDAAFRNHNDWVLDYCSVDRNRLIGVGCLPLPDVERAIAEIDRSAQLGVRGFAIPAHVDPAKPYCHPDFDPFWARAQEFGVPLTMHIFTGSSLEGGMPEHWGTPGGHLKGYTLAHTTIANTIIDLICGGVVERFPDLRFVCAEYETGWVGHFKQRLDHAAYRTPWEVSDEFTMKPSEYFDRNFWVTFEDDVEGVATRHSIGVSNLLWGNDYPHHDSIWPNSRPILDEILSGVPDAEKEQMVWSNVLELYSLDPDSLPAAA
;
A
#
# COMPACT_ATOMS: atom_id res chain seq x y z
N MET A 1 63.12 -43.60 11.90
CA MET A 1 63.26 -43.52 13.37
C MET A 1 61.86 -43.40 13.92
N SER A 2 61.40 -44.46 14.58
CA SER A 2 60.08 -44.52 15.21
C SER A 2 60.28 -44.74 16.70
N THR A 3 59.41 -44.16 17.53
CA THR A 3 59.21 -44.59 18.91
C THR A 3 57.72 -44.76 19.17
N MET A 4 57.29 -46.02 19.23
CA MET A 4 56.08 -46.45 19.95
C MET A 4 56.41 -46.54 21.44
N THR A 5 55.36 -46.46 22.28
CA THR A 5 55.11 -47.18 23.56
C THR A 5 54.08 -46.35 24.35
N ASP A 6 53.12 -46.89 25.10
CA ASP A 6 52.49 -48.22 25.13
C ASP A 6 51.16 -48.06 25.91
N ALA A 7 50.20 -48.96 25.68
CA ALA A 7 49.05 -49.15 26.58
C ALA A 7 49.35 -50.32 27.55
N PRO A 8 48.63 -50.46 28.68
CA PRO A 8 47.59 -51.49 28.65
C PRO A 8 46.32 -51.21 29.49
N SER A 9 45.36 -52.12 29.35
CA SER A 9 44.14 -52.35 30.14
C SER A 9 44.45 -52.84 31.58
N ALA A 10 43.54 -53.12 32.52
CA ALA A 10 42.08 -53.36 32.53
C ALA A 10 41.49 -52.89 33.91
N SER A 11 40.28 -53.21 34.41
CA SER A 11 39.24 -54.19 34.05
C SER A 11 37.82 -53.71 34.46
N ALA A 12 36.90 -54.60 34.85
CA ALA A 12 35.50 -54.29 35.22
C ALA A 12 35.07 -54.96 36.55
N THR A 13 34.06 -54.40 37.21
CA THR A 13 33.05 -55.13 38.01
C THR A 13 31.70 -54.43 37.87
N GLY A 14 30.60 -55.17 38.04
CA GLY A 14 29.25 -54.63 37.92
C GLY A 14 28.20 -55.41 38.71
N SER A 15 27.08 -54.74 38.99
CA SER A 15 25.79 -55.25 39.47
C SER A 15 24.80 -54.07 39.38
N GLY A 16 23.47 -54.20 39.32
CA GLY A 16 22.59 -55.37 39.30
C GLY A 16 21.15 -54.86 39.53
N ALA A 17 20.26 -55.04 38.57
CA ALA A 17 18.96 -54.36 38.43
C ALA A 17 17.98 -54.44 39.63
N SER A 18 17.06 -53.46 39.74
CA SER A 18 15.60 -53.74 39.73
C SER A 18 14.69 -52.50 39.58
N THR A 19 13.56 -52.74 38.94
CA THR A 19 12.45 -51.92 38.45
C THR A 19 11.65 -51.04 39.45
N THR A 20 11.01 -49.99 38.93
CA THR A 20 9.53 -49.86 38.83
C THR A 20 9.13 -48.65 37.96
N ALA A 21 7.96 -48.73 37.29
CA ALA A 21 7.49 -47.72 36.32
C ALA A 21 5.96 -47.63 36.29
N THR A 22 5.38 -46.46 36.01
CA THR A 22 3.97 -46.24 35.56
C THR A 22 3.78 -44.78 35.05
N PRO A 23 2.72 -44.40 34.30
CA PRO A 23 2.92 -44.12 32.87
C PRO A 23 2.30 -42.81 32.33
N ALA A 24 2.54 -42.53 31.04
CA ALA A 24 1.89 -41.47 30.27
C ALA A 24 0.52 -41.87 29.67
N GLY A 25 -0.35 -40.88 29.45
CA GLY A 25 -1.69 -41.04 28.83
C GLY A 25 -1.70 -40.82 27.30
N PRO A 26 -2.77 -41.24 26.59
CA PRO A 26 -2.67 -41.56 25.16
C PRO A 26 -3.23 -40.51 24.18
N VAL A 27 -2.70 -40.54 22.96
CA VAL A 27 -3.25 -39.93 21.75
C VAL A 27 -4.33 -40.84 21.14
N ARG A 28 -5.38 -40.27 20.53
CA ARG A 28 -6.26 -40.98 19.59
C ARG A 28 -6.67 -40.11 18.39
N ASP A 29 -6.43 -40.68 17.21
CA ASP A 29 -7.03 -40.30 15.93
C ASP A 29 -8.49 -40.80 15.86
N CYS A 30 -9.34 -40.15 15.06
CA CYS A 30 -10.66 -40.68 14.69
C CYS A 30 -11.23 -40.04 13.42
N THR A 31 -11.37 -40.86 12.36
CA THR A 31 -12.08 -40.52 11.12
C THR A 31 -13.57 -40.96 11.14
N SER A 32 -14.30 -40.54 10.11
CA SER A 32 -15.64 -41.02 9.65
C SER A 32 -16.92 -40.32 10.17
N LYS A 33 -18.01 -40.49 9.41
CA LYS A 33 -19.19 -39.58 9.32
C LYS A 33 -20.53 -40.23 9.75
N ALA A 34 -21.51 -39.36 10.06
CA ALA A 34 -22.98 -39.54 9.99
C ALA A 34 -23.64 -40.42 11.08
N ARG A 35 -24.79 -40.04 11.70
CA ARG A 35 -26.09 -39.62 11.10
C ARG A 35 -26.95 -38.73 12.04
N MET A 36 -28.09 -38.27 11.51
CA MET A 36 -29.12 -37.42 12.13
C MET A 36 -29.82 -38.01 13.37
N ALA A 37 -30.31 -37.14 14.27
CA ALA A 37 -31.70 -37.16 14.76
C ALA A 37 -32.13 -35.81 15.36
N THR A 38 -33.38 -35.43 15.10
CA THR A 38 -34.05 -34.19 15.52
C THR A 38 -34.56 -34.24 16.96
N LEU A 39 -34.57 -33.12 17.71
CA LEU A 39 -35.66 -32.83 18.67
C LEU A 39 -35.74 -31.33 19.06
N PHE A 40 -36.93 -30.93 19.51
CA PHE A 40 -37.45 -29.55 19.48
C PHE A 40 -37.60 -28.94 20.89
N HIS A 41 -37.94 -27.63 20.92
CA HIS A 41 -38.77 -26.96 21.96
C HIS A 41 -38.16 -26.56 23.33
N LYS A 42 -37.78 -25.28 23.47
CA LYS A 42 -38.59 -24.20 24.13
C LYS A 42 -37.74 -22.97 24.53
N ARG A 43 -37.84 -21.86 23.78
CA ARG A 43 -37.47 -20.51 24.29
C ARG A 43 -38.68 -19.85 24.95
N ARG A 44 -38.52 -19.27 26.14
CA ARG A 44 -39.56 -18.45 26.79
C ARG A 44 -39.71 -17.09 26.09
N ARG A 45 -40.93 -16.69 25.74
CA ARG A 45 -41.26 -15.34 25.26
C ARG A 45 -41.39 -14.38 26.46
N ARG A 46 -40.79 -13.18 26.39
CA ARG A 46 -41.25 -12.01 27.17
C ARG A 46 -42.31 -11.29 26.34
N ALA A 47 -43.36 -10.82 26.99
CA ALA A 47 -44.47 -10.12 26.34
C ALA A 47 -44.19 -8.60 26.22
N LEU A 48 -44.64 -8.01 25.11
CA LEU A 48 -44.78 -6.56 24.96
C LEU A 48 -46.19 -6.13 25.43
N PRO A 49 -46.35 -4.98 26.09
CA PRO A 49 -47.67 -4.43 26.41
C PRO A 49 -48.34 -3.84 25.17
N LYS A 50 -49.68 -3.89 25.13
CA LYS A 50 -50.51 -3.26 24.09
C LYS A 50 -50.70 -1.76 24.35
N ARG A 51 -50.91 -0.99 23.29
CA ARG A 51 -51.47 0.37 23.33
C ARG A 51 -52.98 0.31 23.54
N GLU A 52 -53.51 1.12 24.45
CA GLU A 52 -54.85 1.74 24.32
C GLU A 52 -54.77 3.21 24.81
N ASP A 53 -55.40 4.07 24.02
CA ASP A 53 -55.85 5.47 24.22
C ASP A 53 -55.26 6.38 25.31
N LEU A 54 -54.55 7.42 24.85
CA LEU A 54 -54.73 8.79 25.36
C LEU A 54 -54.73 9.78 24.20
N CYS A 55 -55.91 10.30 23.86
CA CYS A 55 -56.05 11.50 23.03
C CYS A 55 -55.75 12.72 23.90
N GLY A 56 -54.64 13.41 23.63
CA GLY A 56 -54.21 14.59 24.37
C GLY A 56 -53.50 15.57 23.44
N SER A 57 -54.13 16.72 23.19
CA SER A 57 -53.65 17.74 22.26
C SER A 57 -52.35 18.39 22.73
N VAL A 58 -51.25 18.17 22.01
CA VAL A 58 -50.06 19.02 22.05
C VAL A 58 -49.65 19.34 20.62
N VAL A 59 -49.56 20.63 20.32
CA VAL A 59 -49.14 21.15 19.00
C VAL A 59 -47.71 20.69 18.71
N PRO A 60 -47.42 20.08 17.54
CA PRO A 60 -46.04 19.81 17.16
C PRO A 60 -45.27 21.12 17.02
N ARG A 61 -44.18 21.27 17.78
CA ARG A 61 -43.15 22.26 17.45
C ARG A 61 -42.64 21.99 16.04
N GLU A 62 -42.40 23.05 15.28
CA GLU A 62 -41.94 22.97 13.90
C GLU A 62 -40.70 22.09 13.77
N CYS A 63 -40.77 21.08 12.91
CA CYS A 63 -39.61 20.27 12.56
C CYS A 63 -38.77 21.03 11.54
N THR A 64 -37.85 21.87 12.02
CA THR A 64 -36.91 22.63 11.18
C THR A 64 -35.74 21.80 10.65
N ARG A 65 -35.69 20.48 10.93
CA ARG A 65 -34.70 19.54 10.38
C ARG A 65 -35.07 19.06 8.97
N GLY A 66 -35.23 20.02 8.06
CA GLY A 66 -35.53 19.81 6.64
C GLY A 66 -34.50 20.47 5.71
N ARG A 67 -33.26 19.97 5.70
CA ARG A 67 -32.21 20.44 4.76
C ARG A 67 -31.43 19.35 4.01
N TRP A 68 -31.49 18.10 4.45
CA TRP A 68 -30.67 17.00 3.89
C TRP A 68 -31.44 16.01 3.00
N TYR A 69 -32.76 16.17 2.86
CA TYR A 69 -33.62 15.30 2.04
C TYR A 69 -33.93 15.91 0.67
N CYS A 70 -32.88 16.22 -0.09
CA CYS A 70 -32.85 16.30 -1.55
C CYS A 70 -31.46 16.81 -1.97
N TRP A 71 -30.46 15.92 -2.02
CA TRP A 71 -29.37 16.13 -2.97
C TRP A 71 -30.00 16.08 -4.37
N PRO A 72 -30.05 17.18 -5.14
CA PRO A 72 -30.62 17.13 -6.47
C PRO A 72 -29.76 16.17 -7.32
N ARG A 73 -30.37 15.51 -8.30
CA ARG A 73 -29.62 15.10 -9.51
C ARG A 73 -29.31 16.34 -10.35
N SER A 74 -28.70 17.35 -9.75
CA SER A 74 -27.94 18.33 -10.49
C SER A 74 -26.72 17.60 -11.01
N ALA A 75 -26.50 17.62 -12.32
CA ALA A 75 -25.15 17.53 -12.84
C ALA A 75 -24.40 18.74 -12.29
N SER A 76 -23.77 18.59 -11.13
CA SER A 76 -22.97 19.61 -10.49
C SER A 76 -21.71 19.77 -11.33
N ALA A 77 -21.79 20.65 -12.31
CA ALA A 77 -20.63 21.36 -12.84
C ALA A 77 -20.05 22.26 -11.73
N LEU A 78 -19.55 21.63 -10.66
CA LEU A 78 -18.58 22.23 -9.78
C LEU A 78 -17.40 22.60 -10.68
N ARG A 79 -17.05 23.89 -10.68
CA ARG A 79 -15.88 24.36 -11.39
C ARG A 79 -14.66 23.70 -10.76
N GLN A 80 -14.11 22.68 -11.42
CA GLN A 80 -12.75 22.24 -11.15
C GLN A 80 -11.81 23.45 -11.22
N PRO A 81 -10.82 23.57 -10.33
CA PRO A 81 -9.78 24.59 -10.42
C PRO A 81 -8.87 24.35 -11.63
N GLY A 82 -9.34 24.71 -12.83
CA GLY A 82 -8.47 24.89 -13.98
C GLY A 82 -7.82 23.64 -14.57
N ALA A 83 -8.34 22.43 -14.30
CA ALA A 83 -8.01 21.19 -15.04
C ALA A 83 -8.35 21.37 -16.53
N ARG A 84 -7.44 22.02 -17.25
CA ARG A 84 -7.55 22.31 -18.68
C ARG A 84 -7.13 21.05 -19.42
N ALA A 85 -8.01 20.06 -19.44
CA ALA A 85 -7.87 18.83 -20.20
C ALA A 85 -7.24 19.17 -21.56
N LEU A 86 -6.00 18.70 -21.76
CA LEU A 86 -5.23 18.99 -22.95
C LEU A 86 -5.91 18.26 -24.09
N ALA A 87 -6.76 18.97 -24.84
CA ALA A 87 -7.47 18.39 -25.97
C ALA A 87 -6.44 17.69 -26.87
N PRO A 88 -6.53 16.35 -27.06
CA PRO A 88 -5.48 15.60 -27.71
C PRO A 88 -5.28 16.15 -29.11
N LYS A 89 -4.07 16.67 -29.37
CA LYS A 89 -3.69 17.17 -30.70
C LYS A 89 -3.72 15.97 -31.64
N GLN A 90 -4.70 15.95 -32.55
CA GLN A 90 -4.85 14.86 -33.53
C GLN A 90 -3.51 14.62 -34.25
N GLY A 91 -3.01 13.39 -34.18
CA GLY A 91 -1.75 12.98 -34.81
C GLY A 91 -0.51 13.00 -33.91
N ILE A 92 -0.62 13.25 -32.60
CA ILE A 92 0.46 12.97 -31.64
C ILE A 92 0.27 11.55 -31.07
N ALA A 93 1.33 10.74 -31.06
CA ALA A 93 1.32 9.42 -30.45
C ALA A 93 1.18 9.50 -28.93
N MET A 94 0.45 8.55 -28.34
CA MET A 94 0.20 8.51 -26.89
C MET A 94 1.53 8.36 -26.13
N ARG A 95 1.72 9.20 -25.11
CA ARG A 95 2.80 9.07 -24.14
C ARG A 95 2.25 8.39 -22.89
N TYR A 96 3.09 7.61 -22.25
CA TYR A 96 2.77 6.88 -21.02
C TYR A 96 3.71 7.35 -19.92
N TYR A 97 3.17 7.68 -18.76
CA TYR A 97 3.93 8.02 -17.57
C TYR A 97 3.45 7.12 -16.44
N SER A 98 4.32 6.25 -15.93
CA SER A 98 3.95 5.32 -14.86
C SER A 98 3.77 6.09 -13.55
N CYS A 99 2.64 5.91 -12.87
CA CYS A 99 2.41 6.43 -11.54
C CYS A 99 2.55 5.36 -10.45
N ASP A 100 2.97 4.14 -10.82
CA ASP A 100 3.30 3.06 -9.91
C ASP A 100 4.47 2.26 -10.47
N SER A 101 5.62 2.43 -9.84
CA SER A 101 6.90 1.79 -10.11
C SER A 101 7.70 1.84 -8.80
N HIS A 102 8.87 1.21 -8.75
CA HIS A 102 9.64 1.04 -7.52
C HIS A 102 11.13 1.34 -7.65
N VAL A 103 11.72 1.77 -6.55
CA VAL A 103 13.14 1.60 -6.26
C VAL A 103 13.32 0.42 -5.31
N VAL A 104 14.36 -0.40 -5.51
CA VAL A 104 14.76 -1.42 -4.53
C VAL A 104 16.04 -0.96 -3.87
N GLU A 105 15.96 -0.71 -2.58
CA GLU A 105 16.91 0.13 -1.88
C GLU A 105 18.29 -0.53 -1.75
N ALA A 106 19.33 0.24 -2.05
CA ALA A 106 20.71 -0.17 -1.91
C ALA A 106 21.04 -0.55 -0.46
N ALA A 107 21.91 -1.55 -0.27
CA ALA A 107 22.26 -2.03 1.07
C ALA A 107 22.85 -0.93 1.99
N GLU A 108 23.42 0.12 1.40
CA GLU A 108 23.99 1.27 2.09
C GLU A 108 22.96 2.10 2.88
N ILE A 109 21.66 2.09 2.53
CA ILE A 109 20.67 2.82 3.33
C ILE A 109 20.50 2.23 4.74
N TYR A 110 20.93 0.98 4.94
CA TYR A 110 20.93 0.28 6.22
C TYR A 110 22.28 0.38 6.96
N ALA A 111 23.31 0.98 6.35
CA ALA A 111 24.64 1.08 6.95
C ALA A 111 24.63 1.93 8.24
N GLY A 112 25.35 1.45 9.26
CA GLY A 112 25.46 2.13 10.56
C GLY A 112 24.20 2.09 11.45
N LEU A 113 23.04 1.63 10.96
CA LEU A 113 21.84 1.50 11.79
C LEU A 113 22.05 0.50 12.93
N THR A 114 22.67 -0.65 12.66
CA THR A 114 23.01 -1.65 13.68
C THR A 114 24.03 -1.14 14.70
N ASP A 115 24.99 -0.32 14.27
CA ASP A 115 25.99 0.28 15.17
C ASP A 115 25.35 1.30 16.12
N ARG A 116 24.33 2.03 15.65
CA ARG A 116 23.59 3.04 16.44
C ARG A 116 22.52 2.43 17.34
N PHE A 117 21.79 1.42 16.86
CA PHE A 117 20.55 0.96 17.50
C PHE A 117 20.58 -0.51 17.98
N GLY A 118 21.58 -1.29 17.58
CA GLY A 118 21.70 -2.71 17.95
C GLY A 118 20.66 -3.59 17.25
N ASP A 119 20.05 -4.50 18.03
CA ASP A 119 19.01 -5.43 17.60
C ASP A 119 17.66 -4.78 17.24
N ARG A 120 17.50 -3.49 17.57
CA ARG A 120 16.38 -2.65 17.13
C ARG A 120 16.47 -2.18 15.68
N ALA A 121 17.61 -2.33 15.01
CA ALA A 121 17.78 -1.92 13.61
C ALA A 121 17.37 -3.00 12.61
N PRO A 122 16.81 -2.63 11.44
CA PRO A 122 16.81 -3.50 10.27
C PRO A 122 18.24 -3.60 9.69
N PHE A 123 18.56 -4.73 9.06
CA PHE A 123 19.87 -4.94 8.43
C PHE A 123 19.79 -5.85 7.20
N ILE A 124 20.78 -5.71 6.30
CA ILE A 124 20.98 -6.63 5.18
C ILE A 124 21.85 -7.79 5.63
N SER A 125 21.41 -9.01 5.32
CA SER A 125 22.11 -10.26 5.60
C SER A 125 22.30 -11.07 4.32
N LYS A 126 23.42 -11.78 4.22
CA LYS A 126 23.64 -12.81 3.20
C LYS A 126 23.41 -14.19 3.83
N ASP A 127 22.76 -15.07 3.08
CA ASP A 127 22.50 -16.48 3.40
C ASP A 127 21.78 -16.68 4.77
N TYR A 128 20.72 -15.89 5.00
CA TYR A 128 20.05 -15.78 6.29
C TYR A 128 19.27 -17.06 6.69
N ASN A 129 19.54 -17.59 7.89
CA ASN A 129 18.94 -18.82 8.42
C ASN A 129 19.03 -20.00 7.43
N ASP A 130 20.23 -20.24 6.89
CA ASP A 130 20.57 -21.28 5.91
C ASP A 130 19.81 -21.16 4.57
N LYS A 131 19.17 -20.03 4.28
CA LYS A 131 18.51 -19.75 2.99
C LYS A 131 19.41 -18.88 2.12
N PRO A 132 19.79 -19.33 0.91
CA PRO A 132 20.72 -18.60 0.05
C PRO A 132 20.20 -17.21 -0.33
N GLY A 133 21.14 -16.31 -0.65
CA GLY A 133 20.88 -15.00 -1.24
C GLY A 133 20.91 -13.84 -0.25
N THR A 134 20.41 -12.68 -0.69
CA THR A 134 20.43 -11.44 0.11
C THR A 134 19.05 -11.15 0.70
N TRP A 135 19.03 -10.82 1.99
CA TRP A 135 17.82 -10.68 2.80
C TRP A 135 17.83 -9.37 3.57
N LEU A 136 16.72 -8.63 3.54
CA LEU A 136 16.43 -7.63 4.58
C LEU A 136 15.87 -8.38 5.79
N VAL A 137 16.43 -8.11 6.97
CA VAL A 137 15.99 -8.66 8.25
C VAL A 137 15.52 -7.50 9.12
N LEU A 138 14.25 -7.54 9.53
CA LEU A 138 13.67 -6.55 10.43
C LEU A 138 14.02 -6.86 11.90
N PRO A 139 13.85 -5.90 12.82
CA PRO A 139 14.10 -6.11 14.25
C PRO A 139 13.38 -7.35 14.81
N GLY A 140 14.08 -8.09 15.68
CA GLY A 140 13.59 -9.38 16.19
C GLY A 140 13.58 -10.54 15.18
N GLY A 141 14.14 -10.36 13.97
CA GLY A 141 14.18 -11.40 12.93
C GLY A 141 12.82 -11.66 12.26
N ILE A 142 11.84 -10.77 12.46
CA ILE A 142 10.48 -10.93 11.94
C ILE A 142 10.49 -10.66 10.44
N ARG A 143 9.81 -11.51 9.65
CA ARG A 143 9.63 -11.38 8.19
C ARG A 143 10.95 -11.04 7.44
N PRO A 144 11.88 -12.00 7.30
CA PRO A 144 13.01 -11.81 6.39
C PRO A 144 12.52 -11.70 4.94
N VAL A 145 12.90 -10.63 4.23
CA VAL A 145 12.46 -10.33 2.86
C VAL A 145 13.59 -10.65 1.88
N PRO A 146 13.37 -11.49 0.85
CA PRO A 146 14.38 -11.81 -0.14
C PRO A 146 14.56 -10.63 -1.09
N VAL A 147 15.65 -9.87 -0.92
CA VAL A 147 15.95 -8.64 -1.68
C VAL A 147 15.93 -8.91 -3.18
N GLY A 148 16.58 -10.00 -3.62
CA GLY A 148 16.68 -10.40 -5.02
C GLY A 148 15.35 -10.65 -5.74
N ARG A 149 14.21 -10.77 -5.04
CA ARG A 149 12.88 -10.95 -5.67
C ARG A 149 12.23 -9.64 -6.13
N LEU A 150 12.65 -8.50 -5.58
CA LEU A 150 11.97 -7.22 -5.80
C LEU A 150 12.45 -6.47 -7.05
N GLY A 151 13.48 -6.96 -7.74
CA GLY A 151 14.12 -6.30 -8.88
C GLY A 151 14.35 -7.23 -10.07
N ILE A 152 13.35 -8.06 -10.42
CA ILE A 152 13.44 -9.10 -11.45
C ILE A 152 12.32 -9.06 -12.50
N ALA A 153 11.62 -7.92 -12.65
CA ALA A 153 10.58 -7.73 -13.65
C ALA A 153 10.92 -8.30 -15.05
N GLY A 154 9.89 -8.85 -15.69
CA GLY A 154 10.01 -9.61 -16.94
C GLY A 154 10.48 -11.07 -16.78
N ALA A 155 10.79 -11.54 -15.56
CA ALA A 155 11.19 -12.93 -15.30
C ALA A 155 10.09 -13.74 -14.58
N SER A 156 9.75 -14.92 -15.10
CA SER A 156 8.72 -15.79 -14.50
C SER A 156 9.24 -16.53 -13.27
N LEU A 157 8.49 -16.50 -12.16
CA LEU A 157 8.74 -17.36 -10.99
C LEU A 157 8.50 -18.86 -11.25
N SER A 158 7.98 -19.25 -12.42
CA SER A 158 7.92 -20.67 -12.82
C SER A 158 9.23 -21.20 -13.41
N ASP A 159 10.21 -20.32 -13.68
CA ASP A 159 11.50 -20.68 -14.27
C ASP A 159 12.58 -20.88 -13.17
N PRO A 160 13.22 -22.06 -13.08
CA PRO A 160 14.38 -22.28 -12.20
C PRO A 160 15.52 -21.27 -12.37
N ALA A 161 15.72 -20.70 -13.56
CA ALA A 161 16.72 -19.66 -13.79
C ALA A 161 16.40 -18.37 -13.01
N THR A 162 15.12 -18.02 -12.86
CA THR A 162 14.67 -16.89 -12.05
C THR A 162 14.99 -17.09 -10.57
N HIS A 163 14.88 -18.32 -10.05
CA HIS A 163 15.29 -18.61 -8.67
C HIS A 163 16.80 -18.46 -8.47
N ALA A 164 17.62 -18.97 -9.40
CA ALA A 164 19.07 -18.76 -9.36
C ALA A 164 19.47 -17.28 -9.50
N ARG A 165 18.65 -16.46 -10.17
CA ARG A 165 18.78 -15.00 -10.25
C ARG A 165 18.45 -14.32 -8.91
N ILE A 166 17.35 -14.70 -8.26
CA ILE A 166 16.96 -14.20 -6.92
C ILE A 166 18.05 -14.50 -5.87
N GLU A 167 18.66 -15.67 -5.93
CA GLU A 167 19.76 -16.07 -5.03
C GLU A 167 21.04 -15.23 -5.19
N GLN A 168 21.19 -14.47 -6.28
CA GLN A 168 22.30 -13.52 -6.45
C GLN A 168 22.07 -12.20 -5.69
N GLY A 169 20.86 -11.94 -5.19
CA GLY A 169 20.53 -10.70 -4.49
C GLY A 169 20.64 -9.48 -5.42
N TYR A 170 21.38 -8.46 -5.00
CA TYR A 170 21.61 -7.25 -5.78
C TYR A 170 22.26 -7.52 -7.15
N ASP A 171 23.18 -8.49 -7.23
CA ASP A 171 23.87 -8.84 -8.49
C ASP A 171 22.92 -9.47 -9.53
N GLY A 172 21.75 -9.95 -9.08
CA GLY A 172 20.72 -10.55 -9.92
C GLY A 172 19.71 -9.57 -10.51
N PHE A 173 19.74 -8.28 -10.13
CA PHE A 173 18.68 -7.33 -10.50
C PHE A 173 18.61 -6.98 -12.00
N ASN A 174 17.50 -6.38 -12.43
CA ASN A 174 17.48 -5.64 -13.70
C ASN A 174 18.47 -4.46 -13.55
N PRO A 175 19.25 -4.10 -14.59
CA PRO A 175 20.27 -3.05 -14.48
C PRO A 175 19.77 -1.73 -13.88
N GLY A 176 18.62 -1.24 -14.33
CA GLY A 176 18.02 0.01 -13.83
C GLY A 176 17.34 -0.10 -12.46
N VAL A 177 17.55 -1.17 -11.69
CA VAL A 177 17.25 -1.17 -10.25
C VAL A 177 18.33 -0.40 -9.48
N MET A 178 19.58 -0.49 -9.94
CA MET A 178 20.76 0.10 -9.26
C MET A 178 21.44 1.21 -10.07
N ASP A 179 21.22 1.27 -11.39
CA ASP A 179 21.76 2.31 -12.27
C ASP A 179 20.64 3.22 -12.81
N PRO A 180 20.50 4.47 -12.32
CA PRO A 180 19.47 5.39 -12.79
C PRO A 180 19.62 5.80 -14.25
N SER A 181 20.80 5.62 -14.88
CA SER A 181 20.97 5.84 -16.32
C SER A 181 20.39 4.68 -17.12
N ALA A 182 20.68 3.43 -16.71
CA ALA A 182 20.08 2.24 -17.32
C ALA A 182 18.56 2.21 -17.15
N ARG A 183 18.03 2.74 -16.04
CA ARG A 183 16.59 2.90 -15.81
C ARG A 183 15.92 3.74 -16.91
N LEU A 184 16.58 4.79 -17.40
CA LEU A 184 16.05 5.63 -18.49
C LEU A 184 15.99 4.91 -19.85
N ASP A 185 16.86 3.91 -20.08
CA ASP A 185 16.82 3.02 -21.25
C ASP A 185 15.73 1.94 -21.09
N GLU A 186 15.54 1.40 -19.88
CA GLU A 186 14.48 0.42 -19.57
C GLU A 186 13.07 1.04 -19.66
N GLN A 187 12.92 2.32 -19.31
CA GLN A 187 11.72 3.11 -19.61
C GLN A 187 11.43 3.14 -21.12
N ALA A 188 12.45 3.41 -21.94
CA ALA A 188 12.32 3.49 -23.39
C ALA A 188 12.04 2.11 -24.03
N GLN A 189 12.55 1.03 -23.44
CA GLN A 189 12.25 -0.35 -23.83
C GLN A 189 10.75 -0.67 -23.65
N ASP A 190 10.19 -0.34 -22.49
CA ASP A 190 8.76 -0.54 -22.19
C ASP A 190 7.86 0.40 -23.04
N GLY A 191 8.35 1.62 -23.29
CA GLY A 191 7.67 2.67 -24.04
C GLY A 191 7.05 3.76 -23.17
N ILE A 192 7.48 3.86 -21.91
CA ILE A 192 7.12 4.96 -21.00
C ILE A 192 8.16 6.07 -21.09
N VAL A 193 7.76 7.32 -20.79
CA VAL A 193 8.67 8.47 -20.82
C VAL A 193 9.11 8.95 -19.44
N GLY A 194 8.51 8.42 -18.37
CA GLY A 194 8.87 8.68 -16.98
C GLY A 194 8.02 7.86 -16.01
N GLU A 195 8.41 7.86 -14.73
CA GLU A 195 7.79 7.07 -13.67
C GLU A 195 7.78 7.76 -12.29
N VAL A 196 6.88 7.32 -11.41
CA VAL A 196 6.87 7.60 -9.96
C VAL A 196 7.30 6.34 -9.23
N MET A 197 8.34 6.44 -8.40
CA MET A 197 8.99 5.29 -7.77
C MET A 197 8.82 5.26 -6.26
N TYR A 198 8.16 4.22 -5.77
CA TYR A 198 7.92 3.94 -4.36
C TYR A 198 9.09 3.14 -3.75
N PRO A 199 9.27 3.19 -2.42
CA PRO A 199 10.17 2.25 -1.71
C PRO A 199 9.77 0.79 -1.98
N SER A 200 10.68 -0.17 -1.75
CA SER A 200 10.35 -1.61 -1.77
C SER A 200 10.69 -2.29 -0.45
N LEU A 201 11.92 -2.09 0.01
CA LEU A 201 12.43 -2.57 1.29
C LEU A 201 11.97 -1.65 2.44
N SER A 202 11.94 -0.34 2.23
CA SER A 202 11.49 0.64 3.23
C SER A 202 9.98 0.59 3.46
N MET A 203 9.20 -0.05 2.59
CA MET A 203 7.79 -0.39 2.86
C MET A 203 7.63 -1.16 4.18
N PHE A 204 8.57 -2.06 4.50
CA PHE A 204 8.56 -2.84 5.72
C PHE A 204 9.05 -2.04 6.95
N THR A 205 9.77 -0.94 6.73
CA THR A 205 10.25 -0.03 7.78
C THR A 205 9.10 0.72 8.45
N PHE A 206 7.94 0.91 7.78
CA PHE A 206 6.73 1.45 8.42
C PHE A 206 6.24 0.60 9.62
N ALA A 207 6.47 -0.72 9.59
CA ALA A 207 6.08 -1.64 10.66
C ALA A 207 7.11 -1.77 11.79
N ILE A 208 8.23 -1.01 11.75
CA ILE A 208 9.20 -0.99 12.84
C ILE A 208 8.62 -0.19 14.03
N PRO A 209 8.49 -0.81 15.23
CA PRO A 209 7.86 -0.15 16.38
C PRO A 209 8.67 0.99 16.99
N ASP A 210 9.96 1.09 16.66
CA ASP A 210 10.86 2.10 17.20
C ASP A 210 10.93 3.32 16.28
N ASP A 211 10.34 4.42 16.72
CA ASP A 211 10.21 5.65 15.94
C ASP A 211 11.57 6.29 15.59
N GLU A 212 12.60 6.14 16.45
CA GLU A 212 13.94 6.67 16.19
C GLU A 212 14.67 5.86 15.10
N VAL A 213 14.48 4.53 15.10
CA VAL A 213 14.98 3.65 14.04
C VAL A 213 14.26 3.92 12.71
N ARG A 214 12.93 4.04 12.74
CA ARG A 214 12.11 4.30 11.54
C ARG A 214 12.48 5.63 10.90
N ASP A 215 12.63 6.70 11.69
CA ASP A 215 13.13 8.00 11.23
C ASP A 215 14.53 7.90 10.63
N ALA A 216 15.49 7.29 11.32
CA ALA A 216 16.85 7.16 10.80
C ALA A 216 16.92 6.38 9.47
N ALA A 217 16.16 5.29 9.33
CA ALA A 217 16.09 4.51 8.11
C ALA A 217 15.41 5.29 6.97
N PHE A 218 14.32 6.01 7.24
CA PHE A 218 13.65 6.83 6.21
C PHE A 218 14.47 8.04 5.78
N ARG A 219 15.25 8.65 6.67
CA ARG A 219 16.20 9.71 6.27
C ARG A 219 17.25 9.20 5.28
N ASN A 220 17.79 8.00 5.53
CA ASN A 220 18.73 7.35 4.62
C ASN A 220 18.07 7.01 3.27
N HIS A 221 16.84 6.47 3.28
CA HIS A 221 16.05 6.25 2.05
C HIS A 221 15.81 7.55 1.27
N ASN A 222 15.39 8.63 1.96
CA ASN A 222 15.07 9.91 1.35
C ASN A 222 16.28 10.56 0.69
N ASP A 223 17.46 10.49 1.34
CA ASP A 223 18.70 11.00 0.77
C ASP A 223 19.13 10.18 -0.46
N TRP A 224 19.06 8.84 -0.35
CA TRP A 224 19.43 7.93 -1.43
C TRP A 224 18.51 8.04 -2.65
N VAL A 225 17.19 8.02 -2.46
CA VAL A 225 16.22 8.01 -3.58
C VAL A 225 16.24 9.34 -4.35
N LEU A 226 16.48 10.47 -3.68
CA LEU A 226 16.57 11.78 -4.32
C LEU A 226 17.92 12.02 -5.02
N ASP A 227 18.98 11.31 -4.62
CA ASP A 227 20.24 11.23 -5.36
C ASP A 227 20.13 10.32 -6.59
N TYR A 228 19.53 9.14 -6.44
CA TYR A 228 19.23 8.23 -7.56
C TYR A 228 18.41 8.93 -8.66
N CYS A 229 17.35 9.66 -8.29
CA CYS A 229 16.53 10.42 -9.22
C CYS A 229 17.21 11.67 -9.80
N SER A 230 18.44 12.00 -9.38
CA SER A 230 19.10 13.24 -9.76
C SER A 230 19.48 13.32 -11.24
N VAL A 231 19.60 12.17 -11.91
CA VAL A 231 19.93 12.02 -13.34
C VAL A 231 18.87 12.67 -14.23
N ASP A 232 17.58 12.46 -13.93
CA ASP A 232 16.47 13.15 -14.59
C ASP A 232 15.26 13.25 -13.64
N ARG A 233 15.13 14.40 -12.95
CA ARG A 233 14.06 14.67 -11.97
C ARG A 233 12.66 14.92 -12.57
N ASN A 234 12.52 14.81 -13.89
CA ASN A 234 11.21 14.84 -14.56
C ASN A 234 10.79 13.45 -15.03
N ARG A 235 11.75 12.56 -15.34
CA ARG A 235 11.49 11.17 -15.71
C ARG A 235 11.57 10.18 -14.54
N LEU A 236 12.26 10.53 -13.46
CA LEU A 236 12.45 9.72 -12.26
C LEU A 236 11.95 10.50 -11.05
N ILE A 237 10.80 10.11 -10.50
CA ILE A 237 10.21 10.76 -9.32
C ILE A 237 10.28 9.81 -8.12
N GLY A 238 11.31 9.98 -7.30
CA GLY A 238 11.46 9.25 -6.05
C GLY A 238 10.47 9.71 -4.98
N VAL A 239 9.70 8.78 -4.43
CA VAL A 239 8.82 9.01 -3.28
C VAL A 239 9.61 8.88 -1.99
N GLY A 240 9.65 9.95 -1.20
CA GLY A 240 10.24 9.92 0.14
C GLY A 240 9.32 9.19 1.14
N CYS A 241 9.85 8.72 2.26
CA CYS A 241 9.07 8.11 3.33
C CYS A 241 8.99 9.02 4.57
N LEU A 242 7.85 8.99 5.28
CA LEU A 242 7.64 9.79 6.49
C LEU A 242 7.43 8.90 7.73
N PRO A 243 8.10 9.17 8.87
CA PRO A 243 8.10 8.31 10.06
C PRO A 243 6.83 8.41 10.92
N LEU A 244 5.64 8.46 10.33
CA LEU A 244 4.38 8.34 11.08
C LEU A 244 4.30 7.00 11.84
N PRO A 245 3.70 6.96 13.05
CA PRO A 245 2.87 8.00 13.68
C PRO A 245 3.60 9.12 14.44
N ASP A 246 4.94 9.24 14.38
CA ASP A 246 5.66 10.38 14.97
C ASP A 246 5.44 11.64 14.10
N VAL A 247 4.49 12.47 14.52
CA VAL A 247 4.06 13.71 13.84
C VAL A 247 5.16 14.76 13.83
N GLU A 248 5.95 14.90 14.90
CA GLU A 248 7.01 15.91 14.96
C GLU A 248 8.14 15.58 13.99
N ARG A 249 8.54 14.31 13.91
CA ARG A 249 9.54 13.85 12.93
C ARG A 249 9.03 13.89 11.50
N ALA A 250 7.77 13.51 11.26
CA ALA A 250 7.18 13.60 9.93
C ALA A 250 7.13 15.05 9.41
N ILE A 251 6.80 16.02 10.26
CA ILE A 251 6.87 17.46 9.93
C ILE A 251 8.32 17.89 9.65
N ALA A 252 9.27 17.53 10.51
CA ALA A 252 10.68 17.89 10.33
C ALA A 252 11.28 17.30 9.04
N GLU A 253 10.84 16.12 8.63
CA GLU A 253 11.31 15.46 7.40
C GLU A 253 10.65 16.01 6.13
N ILE A 254 9.40 16.49 6.21
CA ILE A 254 8.78 17.34 5.17
C ILE A 254 9.65 18.59 4.96
N ASP A 255 9.95 19.32 6.03
CA ASP A 255 10.70 20.59 5.99
C ASP A 255 12.12 20.43 5.43
N ARG A 256 12.76 19.30 5.73
CA ARG A 256 14.07 18.95 5.20
C ARG A 256 14.01 18.60 3.72
N SER A 257 13.14 17.67 3.35
CA SER A 257 13.10 17.13 1.98
C SER A 257 12.55 18.13 0.96
N ALA A 258 11.80 19.15 1.42
CA ALA A 258 11.45 20.33 0.63
C ALA A 258 12.68 21.01 -0.01
N GLN A 259 13.83 21.01 0.66
CA GLN A 259 15.08 21.59 0.16
C GLN A 259 15.77 20.70 -0.90
N LEU A 260 15.38 19.42 -0.98
CA LEU A 260 15.93 18.42 -1.90
C LEU A 260 15.07 18.23 -3.15
N GLY A 261 13.90 18.86 -3.22
CA GLY A 261 13.00 18.81 -4.38
C GLY A 261 12.14 17.54 -4.46
N VAL A 262 11.83 16.92 -3.31
CA VAL A 262 10.87 15.81 -3.24
C VAL A 262 9.51 16.20 -3.83
N ARG A 263 8.89 15.31 -4.62
CA ARG A 263 7.58 15.57 -5.26
C ARG A 263 6.41 14.74 -4.69
N GLY A 264 6.64 13.89 -3.68
CA GLY A 264 5.61 13.11 -3.01
C GLY A 264 6.17 12.29 -1.85
N PHE A 265 5.31 11.89 -0.91
CA PHE A 265 5.71 11.12 0.27
C PHE A 265 4.82 9.91 0.54
N ALA A 266 5.41 8.75 0.76
CA ALA A 266 4.77 7.57 1.30
C ALA A 266 4.51 7.73 2.80
N ILE A 267 3.27 7.43 3.19
CA ILE A 267 2.82 7.24 4.57
C ILE A 267 2.25 5.81 4.71
N PRO A 268 2.19 5.24 5.93
CA PRO A 268 1.54 3.94 6.12
C PRO A 268 0.11 3.92 5.57
N ALA A 269 -0.24 2.97 4.70
CA ALA A 269 -1.63 2.79 4.26
C ALA A 269 -2.58 2.37 5.41
N HIS A 270 -2.02 1.92 6.52
CA HIS A 270 -2.71 1.61 7.77
C HIS A 270 -1.98 2.17 8.99
N VAL A 271 -2.73 2.72 9.94
CA VAL A 271 -2.27 3.07 11.29
C VAL A 271 -3.09 2.34 12.35
N ASP A 272 -2.58 2.28 13.57
CA ASP A 272 -3.25 1.67 14.72
C ASP A 272 -4.73 2.15 14.82
N PRO A 273 -5.73 1.25 14.78
CA PRO A 273 -7.14 1.60 14.95
C PRO A 273 -7.49 2.32 16.26
N ALA A 274 -6.63 2.28 17.28
CA ALA A 274 -6.76 3.08 18.49
C ALA A 274 -6.44 4.58 18.27
N LYS A 275 -5.68 4.90 17.22
CA LYS A 275 -5.29 6.25 16.79
C LYS A 275 -5.37 6.36 15.25
N PRO A 276 -6.58 6.31 14.66
CA PRO A 276 -6.78 6.42 13.22
C PRO A 276 -6.34 7.79 12.70
N TYR A 277 -6.18 7.94 11.39
CA TYR A 277 -5.71 9.18 10.76
C TYR A 277 -6.60 10.42 10.99
N CYS A 278 -7.86 10.22 11.40
CA CYS A 278 -8.76 11.29 11.83
C CYS A 278 -8.57 11.74 13.29
N HIS A 279 -7.68 11.11 14.06
CA HIS A 279 -7.37 11.52 15.41
C HIS A 279 -6.73 12.92 15.41
N PRO A 280 -7.20 13.89 16.23
CA PRO A 280 -6.75 15.29 16.18
C PRO A 280 -5.23 15.50 16.31
N ASP A 281 -4.51 14.61 16.97
CA ASP A 281 -3.04 14.61 17.02
C ASP A 281 -2.36 14.62 15.63
N PHE A 282 -3.02 14.16 14.57
CA PHE A 282 -2.51 14.25 13.20
C PHE A 282 -2.87 15.57 12.49
N ASP A 283 -3.77 16.40 13.03
CA ASP A 283 -4.11 17.70 12.40
C ASP A 283 -2.90 18.63 12.18
N PRO A 284 -1.87 18.69 13.06
CA PRO A 284 -0.63 19.41 12.75
C PRO A 284 0.14 18.85 11.55
N PHE A 285 0.14 17.53 11.38
CA PHE A 285 0.74 16.87 10.23
C PHE A 285 -0.04 17.19 8.95
N TRP A 286 -1.36 17.07 8.98
CA TRP A 286 -2.24 17.41 7.85
C TRP A 286 -2.12 18.87 7.42
N ALA A 287 -2.08 19.80 8.38
CA ALA A 287 -1.87 21.22 8.12
C ALA A 287 -0.54 21.46 7.38
N ARG A 288 0.55 20.84 7.84
CA ARG A 288 1.88 21.01 7.23
C ARG A 288 1.99 20.32 5.87
N ALA A 289 1.45 19.12 5.72
CA ALA A 289 1.44 18.40 4.45
C ALA A 289 0.65 19.17 3.37
N GLN A 290 -0.48 19.78 3.75
CA GLN A 290 -1.24 20.66 2.86
C GLN A 290 -0.45 21.92 2.49
N GLU A 291 0.22 22.57 3.44
CA GLU A 291 1.03 23.77 3.18
C GLU A 291 2.21 23.47 2.24
N PHE A 292 2.85 22.31 2.39
CA PHE A 292 3.91 21.87 1.48
C PHE A 292 3.37 21.45 0.10
N GLY A 293 2.16 20.88 0.05
CA GLY A 293 1.37 20.78 -1.16
C GLY A 293 1.80 19.69 -2.16
N VAL A 294 2.51 18.65 -1.73
CA VAL A 294 2.80 17.45 -2.55
C VAL A 294 1.81 16.30 -2.24
N PRO A 295 1.63 15.32 -3.15
CA PRO A 295 0.83 14.13 -2.86
C PRO A 295 1.41 13.30 -1.70
N LEU A 296 0.52 12.82 -0.83
CA LEU A 296 0.79 11.78 0.14
C LEU A 296 0.33 10.45 -0.44
N THR A 297 1.17 9.42 -0.40
CA THR A 297 0.90 8.14 -1.05
C THR A 297 0.79 7.02 -0.02
N MET A 298 -0.10 6.07 -0.29
CA MET A 298 -0.44 4.94 0.57
C MET A 298 -0.45 3.71 -0.31
N HIS A 299 0.58 2.88 -0.15
CA HIS A 299 0.86 1.73 -1.02
C HIS A 299 0.42 0.42 -0.38
N ILE A 300 0.07 -0.58 -1.18
CA ILE A 300 -0.25 -1.92 -0.68
C ILE A 300 0.82 -2.46 0.28
N PHE A 301 0.41 -3.29 1.23
CA PHE A 301 1.25 -3.91 2.26
C PHE A 301 2.09 -2.96 3.14
N THR A 302 1.90 -1.63 3.04
CA THR A 302 2.44 -0.66 4.01
C THR A 302 1.49 -0.47 5.20
N GLY A 303 2.05 -0.30 6.40
CA GLY A 303 1.26 -0.10 7.60
C GLY A 303 2.11 -0.04 8.87
N SER A 304 1.53 0.45 9.97
CA SER A 304 2.14 0.40 11.30
C SER A 304 2.20 -1.02 11.90
N SER A 305 1.83 -2.04 11.14
CA SER A 305 1.96 -3.47 11.46
C SER A 305 2.27 -4.26 10.18
N LEU A 306 2.92 -5.43 10.32
CA LEU A 306 3.37 -6.24 9.18
C LEU A 306 2.23 -6.81 8.33
N GLU A 307 1.06 -6.97 8.94
CA GLU A 307 -0.17 -7.40 8.28
C GLU A 307 -0.92 -6.24 7.61
N GLY A 308 -0.50 -4.98 7.81
CA GLY A 308 -1.15 -3.81 7.21
C GLY A 308 -2.64 -3.74 7.57
N GLY A 309 -3.00 -3.98 8.83
CA GLY A 309 -4.39 -4.00 9.30
C GLY A 309 -5.23 -5.22 8.87
N MET A 310 -4.71 -6.09 8.01
CA MET A 310 -5.40 -7.33 7.62
C MET A 310 -5.26 -8.43 8.68
N PRO A 311 -6.11 -9.48 8.65
CA PRO A 311 -5.85 -10.69 9.41
C PRO A 311 -4.54 -11.38 8.99
N GLU A 312 -3.86 -12.06 9.91
CA GLU A 312 -2.63 -12.81 9.68
C GLU A 312 -2.69 -13.64 8.39
N HIS A 313 -1.70 -13.49 7.52
CA HIS A 313 -1.67 -14.13 6.21
C HIS A 313 -0.26 -14.54 5.77
N TRP A 314 0.79 -13.80 6.12
CA TRP A 314 2.18 -14.18 5.84
C TRP A 314 2.54 -15.56 6.39
N GLY A 315 3.32 -16.34 5.63
CA GLY A 315 3.77 -17.68 6.04
C GLY A 315 2.71 -18.79 6.06
N THR A 316 1.43 -18.49 5.79
CA THR A 316 0.34 -19.48 5.80
C THR A 316 0.05 -20.06 4.40
N PRO A 317 -0.47 -21.31 4.28
CA PRO A 317 -0.93 -21.85 3.00
C PRO A 317 -2.03 -20.98 2.37
N GLY A 318 -1.80 -20.50 1.14
CA GLY A 318 -2.70 -19.53 0.47
C GLY A 318 -2.60 -18.10 1.01
N GLY A 319 -1.65 -17.83 1.90
CA GLY A 319 -1.49 -16.57 2.62
C GLY A 319 -1.30 -15.34 1.73
N HIS A 320 -0.43 -15.43 0.72
CA HIS A 320 -0.21 -14.33 -0.24
C HIS A 320 -1.48 -14.02 -1.04
N LEU A 321 -2.20 -15.04 -1.54
CA LEU A 321 -3.48 -14.87 -2.23
C LEU A 321 -4.51 -14.15 -1.33
N LYS A 322 -4.60 -14.55 -0.05
CA LYS A 322 -5.47 -13.91 0.95
C LYS A 322 -5.08 -12.44 1.17
N GLY A 323 -3.79 -12.14 1.34
CA GLY A 323 -3.28 -10.79 1.54
C GLY A 323 -3.62 -9.89 0.35
N TYR A 324 -3.20 -10.29 -0.85
CA TYR A 324 -3.44 -9.55 -2.09
C TYR A 324 -4.94 -9.29 -2.33
N THR A 325 -5.77 -10.34 -2.21
CA THR A 325 -7.24 -10.22 -2.41
C THR A 325 -7.90 -9.27 -1.41
N LEU A 326 -7.41 -9.18 -0.18
CA LEU A 326 -8.03 -8.38 0.88
C LEU A 326 -7.41 -7.00 1.07
N ALA A 327 -6.29 -6.67 0.43
CA ALA A 327 -5.53 -5.47 0.75
C ALA A 327 -6.31 -4.17 0.52
N HIS A 328 -7.17 -4.12 -0.50
CA HIS A 328 -8.08 -2.99 -0.76
C HIS A 328 -9.00 -2.68 0.45
N THR A 329 -9.29 -3.66 1.31
CA THR A 329 -10.13 -3.43 2.51
C THR A 329 -9.44 -2.58 3.57
N THR A 330 -8.10 -2.63 3.65
CA THR A 330 -7.30 -1.78 4.53
C THR A 330 -7.38 -0.33 4.09
N ILE A 331 -7.06 -0.04 2.82
CA ILE A 331 -7.04 1.34 2.31
C ILE A 331 -8.45 1.93 2.28
N ALA A 332 -9.48 1.12 1.99
CA ALA A 332 -10.87 1.54 2.10
C ALA A 332 -11.24 2.01 3.51
N ASN A 333 -10.72 1.37 4.57
CA ASN A 333 -10.93 1.84 5.94
C ASN A 333 -10.20 3.18 6.19
N THR A 334 -8.95 3.30 5.75
CA THR A 334 -8.17 4.54 5.87
C THR A 334 -8.83 5.73 5.14
N ILE A 335 -9.36 5.51 3.93
CA ILE A 335 -10.13 6.52 3.18
C ILE A 335 -11.41 6.90 3.95
N ILE A 336 -12.11 5.93 4.55
CA ILE A 336 -13.27 6.19 5.41
C ILE A 336 -12.88 7.05 6.60
N ASP A 337 -11.76 6.76 7.28
CA ASP A 337 -11.31 7.56 8.42
C ASP A 337 -11.00 9.00 8.00
N LEU A 338 -10.27 9.20 6.89
CA LEU A 338 -9.94 10.53 6.36
C LEU A 338 -11.18 11.34 5.94
N ILE A 339 -12.17 10.69 5.30
CA ILE A 339 -13.41 11.34 4.84
C ILE A 339 -14.38 11.56 6.02
N CYS A 340 -14.82 10.49 6.69
CA CYS A 340 -15.82 10.54 7.76
C CYS A 340 -15.32 11.21 9.04
N GLY A 341 -14.00 11.22 9.27
CA GLY A 341 -13.37 11.99 10.33
C GLY A 341 -13.10 13.46 9.99
N GLY A 342 -13.55 13.94 8.83
CA GLY A 342 -13.49 15.35 8.42
C GLY A 342 -12.10 15.86 8.07
N VAL A 343 -11.06 15.01 7.99
CA VAL A 343 -9.68 15.44 7.70
C VAL A 343 -9.63 16.19 6.39
N VAL A 344 -10.21 15.62 5.32
CA VAL A 344 -10.25 16.29 4.02
C VAL A 344 -11.22 17.49 3.98
N GLU A 345 -12.18 17.64 4.89
CA GLU A 345 -12.95 18.90 4.98
C GLU A 345 -12.10 20.02 5.60
N ARG A 346 -11.37 19.71 6.69
CA ARG A 346 -10.45 20.66 7.36
C ARG A 346 -9.25 21.00 6.48
N PHE A 347 -8.79 20.06 5.67
CA PHE A 347 -7.62 20.15 4.80
C PHE A 347 -7.99 19.76 3.36
N PRO A 348 -8.73 20.61 2.63
CA PRO A 348 -9.31 20.29 1.32
C PRO A 348 -8.30 20.20 0.18
N ASP A 349 -7.09 20.73 0.33
CA ASP A 349 -6.03 20.71 -0.69
C ASP A 349 -5.05 19.54 -0.52
N LEU A 350 -5.27 18.64 0.46
CA LEU A 350 -4.55 17.37 0.58
C LEU A 350 -4.84 16.47 -0.62
N ARG A 351 -3.80 15.79 -1.12
CA ARG A 351 -3.89 14.91 -2.29
C ARG A 351 -3.33 13.54 -1.93
N PHE A 352 -4.16 12.52 -2.02
CA PHE A 352 -3.82 11.15 -1.63
C PHE A 352 -3.73 10.23 -2.85
N VAL A 353 -2.67 9.43 -2.95
CA VAL A 353 -2.57 8.35 -3.95
C VAL A 353 -2.65 7.01 -3.24
N CYS A 354 -3.60 6.18 -3.64
CA CYS A 354 -3.76 4.81 -3.17
C CYS A 354 -3.16 3.87 -4.24
N ALA A 355 -1.97 3.34 -3.95
CA ALA A 355 -1.12 2.66 -4.91
C ALA A 355 -1.15 1.12 -4.76
N GLU A 356 -1.06 0.41 -5.90
CA GLU A 356 -1.07 -1.04 -6.08
C GLU A 356 -2.28 -1.77 -5.44
N TYR A 357 -3.49 -1.21 -5.54
CA TYR A 357 -4.73 -1.85 -5.02
C TYR A 357 -5.70 -2.33 -6.10
N GLU A 358 -5.39 -2.04 -7.36
CA GLU A 358 -6.35 -1.97 -8.46
C GLU A 358 -7.59 -1.10 -8.12
N THR A 359 -8.55 -0.98 -9.05
CA THR A 359 -9.50 0.15 -8.99
C THR A 359 -10.97 -0.24 -9.15
N GLY A 360 -11.29 -1.42 -9.69
CA GLY A 360 -12.68 -1.88 -9.85
C GLY A 360 -13.51 -1.89 -8.56
N TRP A 361 -12.88 -2.03 -7.38
CA TRP A 361 -13.55 -1.96 -6.08
C TRP A 361 -14.06 -0.54 -5.73
N VAL A 362 -13.43 0.51 -6.27
CA VAL A 362 -13.67 1.92 -5.89
C VAL A 362 -15.08 2.37 -6.30
N GLY A 363 -15.57 1.94 -7.47
CA GLY A 363 -16.93 2.24 -7.92
C GLY A 363 -18.00 1.71 -6.96
N HIS A 364 -17.78 0.50 -6.41
CA HIS A 364 -18.66 -0.05 -5.37
C HIS A 364 -18.51 0.68 -4.03
N PHE A 365 -17.26 0.97 -3.63
CA PHE A 365 -16.93 1.66 -2.39
C PHE A 365 -17.62 3.03 -2.29
N LYS A 366 -17.48 3.90 -3.31
CA LYS A 366 -18.10 5.24 -3.35
C LYS A 366 -19.62 5.14 -3.22
N GLN A 367 -20.25 4.22 -3.95
CA GLN A 367 -21.68 3.96 -3.85
C GLN A 367 -22.09 3.48 -2.44
N ARG A 368 -21.29 2.61 -1.81
CA ARG A 368 -21.56 2.11 -0.46
C ARG A 368 -21.42 3.18 0.61
N LEU A 369 -20.48 4.10 0.45
CA LEU A 369 -20.23 5.22 1.35
C LEU A 369 -21.40 6.22 1.33
N ASP A 370 -21.83 6.65 0.15
CA ASP A 370 -23.03 7.48 -0.02
C ASP A 370 -24.31 6.79 0.49
N HIS A 371 -24.44 5.47 0.25
CA HIS A 371 -25.55 4.69 0.79
C HIS A 371 -25.54 4.61 2.32
N ALA A 372 -24.37 4.68 2.97
CA ALA A 372 -24.29 4.73 4.43
C ALA A 372 -24.80 6.09 4.93
N ALA A 373 -24.21 7.19 4.44
CA ALA A 373 -24.61 8.56 4.80
C ALA A 373 -26.11 8.84 4.57
N TYR A 374 -26.68 8.34 3.47
CA TYR A 374 -28.12 8.45 3.19
C TYR A 374 -29.00 7.63 4.16
N ARG A 375 -28.52 6.49 4.66
CA ARG A 375 -29.29 5.58 5.54
C ARG A 375 -29.16 5.93 7.02
N THR A 376 -28.03 6.50 7.44
CA THR A 376 -27.79 6.97 8.81
C THR A 376 -27.40 8.46 8.83
N PRO A 377 -28.25 9.38 8.34
CA PRO A 377 -27.94 10.82 8.25
C PRO A 377 -27.81 11.52 9.62
N TRP A 378 -27.99 10.80 10.73
CA TRP A 378 -27.71 11.25 12.10
C TRP A 378 -26.32 10.81 12.62
N GLU A 379 -25.57 10.03 11.84
CA GLU A 379 -24.18 9.62 12.08
C GLU A 379 -23.18 10.38 11.17
N VAL A 380 -23.68 11.06 10.15
CA VAL A 380 -22.87 11.96 9.31
C VAL A 380 -22.48 13.18 10.12
N SER A 381 -21.20 13.57 10.08
CA SER A 381 -20.71 14.77 10.76
C SER A 381 -21.38 16.03 10.21
N ASP A 382 -21.74 16.98 11.08
CA ASP A 382 -22.24 18.30 10.69
C ASP A 382 -21.19 19.13 9.90
N GLU A 383 -19.92 18.69 9.87
CA GLU A 383 -18.86 19.27 9.04
C GLU A 383 -19.02 18.94 7.54
N PHE A 384 -19.82 17.93 7.16
CA PHE A 384 -19.94 17.52 5.75
C PHE A 384 -20.67 18.57 4.91
N THR A 385 -19.93 19.19 3.97
CA THR A 385 -20.46 20.14 2.98
C THR A 385 -20.78 19.49 1.63
N MET A 386 -20.27 18.27 1.38
CA MET A 386 -20.42 17.50 0.14
C MET A 386 -20.93 16.07 0.42
N LYS A 387 -21.22 15.27 -0.62
CA LYS A 387 -21.40 13.82 -0.43
C LYS A 387 -20.05 13.15 -0.10
N PRO A 388 -20.03 12.06 0.66
CA PRO A 388 -18.82 11.26 0.89
C PRO A 388 -18.07 10.87 -0.41
N SER A 389 -18.78 10.52 -1.48
CA SER A 389 -18.17 10.24 -2.79
C SER A 389 -17.52 11.44 -3.46
N GLU A 390 -18.03 12.66 -3.23
CA GLU A 390 -17.50 13.91 -3.78
C GLU A 390 -16.21 14.34 -3.06
N TYR A 391 -16.02 13.94 -1.80
CA TYR A 391 -14.73 14.02 -1.10
C TYR A 391 -13.68 13.09 -1.70
N PHE A 392 -14.08 11.87 -2.07
CA PHE A 392 -13.19 10.96 -2.80
C PHE A 392 -12.74 11.60 -4.12
N ASP A 393 -13.68 12.09 -4.92
CA ASP A 393 -13.43 12.72 -6.23
C ASP A 393 -12.46 13.92 -6.17
N ARG A 394 -12.45 14.65 -5.05
CA ARG A 394 -11.61 15.84 -4.86
C ARG A 394 -10.20 15.54 -4.33
N ASN A 395 -10.06 14.54 -3.46
CA ASN A 395 -8.83 14.36 -2.65
C ASN A 395 -8.05 13.08 -2.94
N PHE A 396 -8.61 12.12 -3.68
CA PHE A 396 -8.03 10.78 -3.84
C PHE A 396 -7.84 10.39 -5.31
N TRP A 397 -6.68 9.79 -5.57
CA TRP A 397 -6.33 9.09 -6.79
C TRP A 397 -6.00 7.64 -6.47
N VAL A 398 -6.19 6.75 -7.44
CA VAL A 398 -5.96 5.30 -7.33
C VAL A 398 -5.17 4.83 -8.54
N THR A 399 -4.16 3.98 -8.33
CA THR A 399 -3.40 3.40 -9.44
C THR A 399 -4.04 2.11 -9.97
N PHE A 400 -3.85 1.83 -11.26
CA PHE A 400 -4.15 0.53 -11.87
C PHE A 400 -2.99 0.05 -12.74
N GLU A 401 -2.79 -1.26 -12.81
CA GLU A 401 -1.79 -1.88 -13.70
C GLU A 401 -2.48 -2.55 -14.90
N ASP A 402 -3.12 -3.71 -14.68
CA ASP A 402 -3.81 -4.48 -15.73
C ASP A 402 -5.32 -4.72 -15.47
N ASP A 403 -5.92 -3.97 -14.51
CA ASP A 403 -7.32 -4.08 -14.10
C ASP A 403 -8.37 -3.69 -15.15
N VAL A 404 -8.78 -4.70 -15.92
CA VAL A 404 -9.93 -4.68 -16.84
C VAL A 404 -11.23 -4.21 -16.18
N GLU A 405 -11.51 -4.57 -14.92
CA GLU A 405 -12.74 -4.19 -14.23
C GLU A 405 -12.71 -2.72 -13.78
N GLY A 406 -11.54 -2.21 -13.42
CA GLY A 406 -11.23 -0.80 -13.21
C GLY A 406 -11.52 0.04 -14.45
N VAL A 407 -10.94 -0.34 -15.59
CA VAL A 407 -11.20 0.33 -16.87
C VAL A 407 -12.69 0.24 -17.27
N ALA A 408 -13.34 -0.89 -17.03
CA ALA A 408 -14.78 -1.06 -17.29
C ALA A 408 -15.65 -0.16 -16.38
N THR A 409 -15.24 0.07 -15.13
CA THR A 409 -15.99 0.84 -14.13
C THR A 409 -15.51 2.29 -13.96
N ARG A 410 -14.51 2.75 -14.72
CA ARG A 410 -13.85 4.07 -14.65
C ARG A 410 -14.77 5.30 -14.50
N HIS A 411 -15.98 5.27 -15.07
CA HIS A 411 -16.96 6.37 -14.94
C HIS A 411 -17.62 6.44 -13.56
N SER A 412 -17.62 5.35 -12.79
CA SER A 412 -18.04 5.31 -11.37
C SER A 412 -16.89 5.68 -10.44
N ILE A 413 -15.65 5.33 -10.83
CA ILE A 413 -14.41 5.65 -10.11
C ILE A 413 -14.10 7.15 -10.22
N GLY A 414 -14.19 7.69 -11.43
CA GLY A 414 -13.72 9.02 -11.82
C GLY A 414 -12.51 8.89 -12.74
N VAL A 415 -12.64 9.23 -14.03
CA VAL A 415 -11.54 9.14 -15.01
C VAL A 415 -10.37 10.08 -14.62
N SER A 416 -10.66 11.18 -13.94
CA SER A 416 -9.69 12.12 -13.33
C SER A 416 -8.94 11.59 -12.12
N ASN A 417 -9.38 10.47 -11.56
CA ASN A 417 -8.87 9.90 -10.31
C ASN A 417 -8.09 8.60 -10.55
N LEU A 418 -8.03 8.13 -11.80
CA LEU A 418 -7.26 6.96 -12.22
C LEU A 418 -5.87 7.36 -12.69
N LEU A 419 -4.87 6.60 -12.26
CA LEU A 419 -3.47 6.76 -12.65
C LEU A 419 -2.96 5.40 -13.11
N TRP A 420 -2.40 5.27 -14.30
CA TRP A 420 -1.79 4.01 -14.72
C TRP A 420 -0.39 3.85 -14.12
N GLY A 421 0.01 2.62 -13.77
CA GLY A 421 1.36 2.23 -13.37
C GLY A 421 1.77 0.87 -13.94
N ASN A 422 3.05 0.51 -13.84
CA ASN A 422 3.62 -0.74 -14.38
C ASN A 422 4.40 -1.59 -13.37
N ASP A 423 4.42 -1.19 -12.09
CA ASP A 423 5.05 -1.87 -10.96
C ASP A 423 6.56 -2.21 -11.13
N TYR A 424 7.22 -1.60 -12.13
CA TYR A 424 8.61 -1.91 -12.44
C TYR A 424 9.54 -1.52 -11.28
N PRO A 425 10.34 -2.42 -10.66
CA PRO A 425 10.89 -3.66 -11.21
C PRO A 425 10.51 -4.92 -10.43
N HIS A 426 9.37 -4.91 -9.73
CA HIS A 426 8.89 -6.07 -8.97
C HIS A 426 8.56 -7.22 -9.92
N HIS A 427 8.38 -8.42 -9.37
CA HIS A 427 8.19 -9.63 -10.17
C HIS A 427 6.78 -9.78 -10.77
N ASP A 428 5.85 -8.96 -10.28
CA ASP A 428 4.43 -8.87 -10.61
C ASP A 428 4.27 -8.01 -11.89
N SER A 429 4.98 -6.87 -11.91
CA SER A 429 5.20 -5.93 -13.02
C SER A 429 4.97 -6.45 -14.44
N ILE A 430 4.14 -5.71 -15.17
CA ILE A 430 3.88 -5.91 -16.60
C ILE A 430 5.05 -5.55 -17.54
N TRP A 431 6.17 -5.01 -17.04
CA TRP A 431 7.34 -4.66 -17.84
C TRP A 431 7.96 -5.91 -18.54
N PRO A 432 8.43 -5.81 -19.81
CA PRO A 432 8.46 -4.66 -20.71
C PRO A 432 7.25 -4.65 -21.69
N ASN A 433 6.08 -5.08 -21.22
CA ASN A 433 4.88 -5.30 -22.03
C ASN A 433 3.77 -4.28 -21.75
N SER A 434 4.09 -3.12 -21.15
CA SER A 434 3.08 -2.10 -20.81
C SER A 434 2.21 -1.70 -22.00
N ARG A 435 2.82 -1.43 -23.16
CA ARG A 435 2.09 -1.03 -24.38
C ARG A 435 1.07 -2.08 -24.88
N PRO A 436 1.44 -3.34 -25.17
CA PRO A 436 0.46 -4.32 -25.64
C PRO A 436 -0.64 -4.65 -24.61
N ILE A 437 -0.35 -4.56 -23.31
CA ILE A 437 -1.36 -4.74 -22.25
C ILE A 437 -2.33 -3.54 -22.22
N LEU A 438 -1.82 -2.31 -22.29
CA LEU A 438 -2.65 -1.11 -22.42
C LEU A 438 -3.50 -1.09 -23.70
N ASP A 439 -2.97 -1.55 -24.84
CA ASP A 439 -3.72 -1.69 -26.09
C ASP A 439 -4.90 -2.67 -25.94
N GLU A 440 -4.75 -3.73 -25.13
CA GLU A 440 -5.82 -4.68 -24.81
C GLU A 440 -6.84 -4.10 -23.83
N ILE A 441 -6.41 -3.69 -22.63
CA ILE A 441 -7.35 -3.29 -21.56
C ILE A 441 -8.07 -1.96 -21.87
N LEU A 442 -7.43 -1.04 -22.61
CA LEU A 442 -8.03 0.22 -23.05
C LEU A 442 -8.77 0.08 -24.40
N SER A 443 -8.96 -1.12 -24.92
CA SER A 443 -9.69 -1.35 -26.17
C SER A 443 -11.12 -0.81 -26.10
N GLY A 444 -11.47 0.05 -27.06
CA GLY A 444 -12.77 0.73 -27.10
C GLY A 444 -12.93 1.93 -26.15
N VAL A 445 -11.94 2.26 -25.31
CA VAL A 445 -11.92 3.50 -24.53
C VAL A 445 -11.64 4.70 -25.46
N PRO A 446 -12.35 5.84 -25.35
CA PRO A 446 -12.05 7.04 -26.12
C PRO A 446 -10.63 7.58 -25.84
N ASP A 447 -9.91 8.02 -26.87
CA ASP A 447 -8.50 8.43 -26.74
C ASP A 447 -8.27 9.56 -25.72
N ALA A 448 -9.24 10.43 -25.49
CA ALA A 448 -9.19 11.47 -24.45
C ALA A 448 -9.30 10.90 -23.02
N GLU A 449 -10.08 9.83 -22.81
CA GLU A 449 -10.14 9.13 -21.52
C GLU A 449 -8.87 8.31 -21.29
N LYS A 450 -8.32 7.67 -22.34
CA LYS A 450 -7.03 6.98 -22.29
C LYS A 450 -5.90 7.92 -21.88
N GLU A 451 -5.73 9.03 -22.61
CA GLU A 451 -4.72 10.07 -22.34
C GLU A 451 -4.85 10.60 -20.91
N GLN A 452 -6.07 10.76 -20.41
CA GLN A 452 -6.28 11.19 -19.03
C GLN A 452 -5.71 10.20 -18.01
N MET A 453 -6.04 8.91 -18.15
CA MET A 453 -5.66 7.87 -17.19
C MET A 453 -4.16 7.52 -17.23
N VAL A 454 -3.52 7.59 -18.40
CA VAL A 454 -2.11 7.14 -18.59
C VAL A 454 -1.08 8.27 -18.69
N TRP A 455 -1.53 9.52 -18.72
CA TRP A 455 -0.68 10.68 -18.97
C TRP A 455 -1.09 11.94 -18.22
N SER A 456 -2.23 12.57 -18.54
CA SER A 456 -2.46 13.94 -18.07
C SER A 456 -2.80 14.05 -16.58
N ASN A 457 -3.43 13.05 -15.96
CA ASN A 457 -3.70 13.06 -14.51
C ASN A 457 -2.40 13.05 -13.67
N VAL A 458 -1.43 12.20 -14.00
CA VAL A 458 -0.15 12.12 -13.25
C VAL A 458 0.69 13.39 -13.45
N LEU A 459 0.67 13.97 -14.65
CA LEU A 459 1.31 15.26 -14.92
C LEU A 459 0.70 16.41 -14.09
N GLU A 460 -0.62 16.49 -13.98
CA GLU A 460 -1.30 17.49 -13.14
C GLU A 460 -0.99 17.28 -11.66
N LEU A 461 -1.08 16.03 -11.18
CA LEU A 461 -0.86 15.67 -9.78
C LEU A 461 0.58 15.99 -9.32
N TYR A 462 1.59 15.62 -10.09
CA TYR A 462 3.01 15.84 -9.74
C TYR A 462 3.60 17.15 -10.29
N SER A 463 2.77 18.00 -10.92
CA SER A 463 3.17 19.29 -11.49
C SER A 463 4.37 19.16 -12.45
N LEU A 464 4.19 18.29 -13.44
CA LEU A 464 5.19 17.98 -14.46
C LEU A 464 4.94 18.78 -15.73
N ASP A 465 6.02 19.25 -16.35
CA ASP A 465 5.96 19.97 -17.63
C ASP A 465 5.97 18.96 -18.80
N PRO A 466 4.90 18.85 -19.61
CA PRO A 466 4.86 17.93 -20.75
C PRO A 466 5.88 18.25 -21.86
N ASP A 467 6.45 19.47 -21.87
CA ASP A 467 7.48 19.89 -22.82
C ASP A 467 8.92 19.58 -22.31
N SER A 468 9.08 19.22 -21.02
CA SER A 468 10.35 18.74 -20.46
C SER A 468 10.56 17.22 -20.60
N LEU A 469 9.51 16.50 -21.00
CA LEU A 469 9.50 15.05 -21.15
C LEU A 469 9.75 14.63 -22.62
N PRO A 470 10.35 13.44 -22.87
CA PRO A 470 10.51 12.90 -24.21
C PRO A 470 9.20 12.86 -25.04
N ALA A 471 9.38 12.80 -26.36
CA ALA A 471 8.32 12.37 -27.26
C ALA A 471 8.00 10.87 -27.02
N ALA A 472 6.84 10.40 -27.48
CA ALA A 472 6.56 8.97 -27.55
C ALA A 472 7.59 8.25 -28.44
N ALA A 473 7.96 7.03 -28.06
CA ALA A 473 8.97 6.20 -28.73
C ALA A 473 8.44 5.51 -30.01
#